data_AF-A0A9P5M917-F1
#
_entry.id   AF-A0A9P5M917-F1
#
_cell.length_a   1.000
_cell.length_b   1.000
_cell.length_c   1.000
_cell.angle_alpha   90.00
_cell.angle_beta   90.00
_cell.angle_gamma   90.00
#
_symmetry.space_group_name_H-M   'P 1'
#
loop_
_entity.id
_entity.type
_entity.pdbx_description
1 polymer ?
#
loop_
_entity_poly.entity_id
_entity_poly.type
_entity_poly.pdbx_seq_one_letter_code
_entity_poly.pdbx_strand_id
1 'polypeptide(L)'
;MSDDGHSTTTMVAAPAPAVEPYQSTKKSLEFWLVFCESILTLARAKKADSKCSPVGTSVAVFLSALELTSVGTALPTIVKDLDGAGFIWIGSAYSLASSALMPASGGLSNIFGRRAVMMVSIALFAIGAAIAGSAQSMNTLIVGRAIQGAGGGSIISMSEIIVADLVPLRERGNFAGIIGAVWALASVLGPPIGGALASAGQWRWLFYLNLPLSAVAAVLVFTFLRMKTPEGSAMEKLRQIDWIGNLAIIGSTASIILALTWGGVQYSWTAPHVIIPLILGGVGIAAFLVYEFTIAKHPIVP
;
A
#
# COMPACT_ATOMS: atom_id res chain seq x y z
N MET A 1 62.47 21.40 -14.24
CA MET A 1 61.21 21.45 -15.02
C MET A 1 60.62 20.06 -14.87
N SER A 2 59.56 19.99 -14.06
CA SER A 2 59.06 18.80 -13.37
C SER A 2 58.47 17.77 -14.31
N ASP A 3 58.74 16.49 -14.06
CA ASP A 3 58.20 15.36 -14.81
C ASP A 3 57.68 14.33 -13.78
N ASP A 4 56.45 14.53 -13.31
CA ASP A 4 55.78 13.64 -12.38
C ASP A 4 54.80 12.73 -13.14
N GLY A 5 55.24 11.49 -13.38
CA GLY A 5 54.42 10.43 -13.96
C GLY A 5 53.30 10.00 -13.00
N HIS A 6 52.07 10.40 -13.29
CA HIS A 6 50.88 9.84 -12.65
C HIS A 6 50.55 8.47 -13.24
N SER A 7 51.00 7.42 -12.55
CA SER A 7 50.56 6.05 -12.77
C SER A 7 49.08 5.92 -12.38
N THR A 8 48.24 5.68 -13.38
CA THR A 8 46.80 5.46 -13.20
C THR A 8 46.58 4.03 -12.71
N THR A 9 46.52 3.84 -11.40
CA THR A 9 46.18 2.55 -10.78
C THR A 9 44.70 2.25 -11.01
N THR A 10 44.41 1.36 -11.95
CA THR A 10 43.09 0.75 -12.16
C THR A 10 42.75 -0.14 -10.97
N MET A 11 41.92 0.36 -10.03
CA MET A 11 41.28 -0.48 -9.02
C MET A 11 40.28 -1.43 -9.71
N VAL A 12 40.69 -2.67 -9.93
CA VAL A 12 39.81 -3.78 -10.30
C VAL A 12 38.88 -4.03 -9.10
N ALA A 13 37.59 -3.74 -9.28
CA ALA A 13 36.56 -4.00 -8.28
C ALA A 13 36.50 -5.51 -7.98
N ALA A 14 36.68 -5.87 -6.71
CA ALA A 14 36.54 -7.25 -6.25
C ALA A 14 35.09 -7.74 -6.50
N PRO A 15 34.90 -8.99 -6.98
CA PRO A 15 33.56 -9.55 -7.15
C PRO A 15 32.84 -9.62 -5.80
N ALA A 16 31.60 -9.11 -5.75
CA ALA A 16 30.77 -9.15 -4.57
C ALA A 16 30.61 -10.61 -4.06
N PRO A 17 30.65 -10.85 -2.74
CA PRO A 17 30.56 -12.19 -2.20
C PRO A 17 29.23 -12.84 -2.61
N ALA A 18 29.30 -14.03 -3.18
CA ALA A 18 28.13 -14.84 -3.52
C ALA A 18 27.38 -15.17 -2.22
N VAL A 19 26.22 -14.55 -2.02
CA VAL A 19 25.34 -14.86 -0.89
C VAL A 19 24.72 -16.23 -1.14
N GLU A 20 25.09 -17.23 -0.33
CA GLU A 20 24.52 -18.58 -0.43
C GLU A 20 22.98 -18.54 -0.31
N PRO A 21 22.24 -19.21 -1.23
CA PRO A 21 20.78 -19.25 -1.21
C PRO A 21 20.18 -19.69 0.15
N TYR A 22 20.90 -20.53 0.89
CA TYR A 22 20.47 -21.10 2.16
C TYR A 22 20.33 -20.06 3.30
N GLN A 23 21.18 -19.03 3.32
CA GLN A 23 21.12 -17.96 4.33
C GLN A 23 19.89 -17.05 4.16
N SER A 24 19.42 -16.86 2.93
CA SER A 24 18.23 -16.07 2.61
C SER A 24 16.95 -16.72 3.13
N THR A 25 16.81 -18.04 2.94
CA THR A 25 15.64 -18.80 3.41
C THR A 25 15.55 -18.83 4.93
N LYS A 26 16.70 -18.94 5.62
CA LYS A 26 16.78 -18.97 7.08
C LYS A 26 16.38 -17.63 7.71
N LYS A 27 16.85 -16.51 7.16
CA LYS A 27 16.42 -15.16 7.58
C LYS A 27 14.93 -14.90 7.31
N SER A 28 14.38 -15.46 6.23
CA SER A 28 12.94 -15.43 5.96
C SER A 28 12.14 -16.20 7.02
N LEU A 29 12.60 -17.38 7.44
CA LEU A 29 11.98 -18.18 8.51
C LEU A 29 12.05 -17.51 9.89
N GLU A 30 13.19 -16.91 10.25
CA GLU A 30 13.34 -16.14 11.49
C GLU A 30 12.42 -14.91 11.51
N PHE A 31 12.23 -14.25 10.36
CA PHE A 31 11.24 -13.19 10.18
C PHE A 31 9.81 -13.68 10.46
N TRP A 32 9.42 -14.85 9.93
CA TRP A 32 8.10 -15.43 10.18
C TRP A 32 7.87 -15.79 11.64
N LEU A 33 8.92 -16.19 12.37
CA LEU A 33 8.85 -16.49 13.80
C LEU A 33 8.65 -15.21 14.63
N VAL A 34 9.42 -14.15 14.38
CA VAL A 34 9.27 -12.86 15.09
C VAL A 34 7.94 -12.18 14.78
N PHE A 35 7.46 -12.29 13.54
CA PHE A 35 6.14 -11.82 13.13
C PHE A 35 5.02 -12.59 13.84
N CYS A 36 5.11 -13.93 13.86
CA CYS A 36 4.17 -14.77 14.62
C CYS A 36 4.20 -14.43 16.11
N GLU A 37 5.38 -14.22 16.71
CA GLU A 37 5.50 -13.86 18.12
C GLU A 37 4.91 -12.47 18.42
N SER A 38 5.11 -11.49 17.55
CA SER A 38 4.53 -10.16 17.70
C SER A 38 3.00 -10.19 17.60
N ILE A 39 2.45 -10.93 16.63
CA ILE A 39 1.01 -11.15 16.50
C ILE A 39 0.46 -11.92 17.68
N LEU A 40 1.14 -12.98 18.13
CA LEU A 40 0.74 -13.78 19.29
C LEU A 40 0.81 -12.98 20.58
N THR A 41 1.77 -12.06 20.72
CA THR A 41 1.89 -11.17 21.88
C THR A 41 0.75 -10.16 21.90
N LEU A 42 0.40 -9.57 20.74
CA LEU A 42 -0.76 -8.69 20.60
C LEU A 42 -2.09 -9.44 20.81
N ALA A 43 -2.20 -10.68 20.34
CA ALA A 43 -3.36 -11.56 20.56
C ALA A 43 -3.47 -12.01 22.03
N ARG A 44 -2.34 -12.24 22.71
CA ARG A 44 -2.28 -12.60 24.14
C ARG A 44 -2.59 -11.40 25.04
N ALA A 45 -2.24 -10.18 24.63
CA ALA A 45 -2.45 -8.97 25.43
C ALA A 45 -3.93 -8.58 25.62
N LYS A 46 -4.88 -9.15 24.86
CA LYS A 46 -6.33 -8.91 25.04
C LYS A 46 -7.14 -10.21 25.05
N LYS A 47 -6.83 -11.08 26.01
CA LYS A 47 -7.71 -12.18 26.44
C LYS A 47 -8.71 -11.68 27.50
N ALA A 48 -9.46 -10.63 27.19
CA ALA A 48 -10.58 -10.15 28.00
C ALA A 48 -11.56 -9.40 27.08
N ASP A 49 -12.78 -9.91 27.04
CA ASP A 49 -13.94 -9.50 26.22
C ASP A 49 -13.96 -9.81 24.72
N SER A 50 -15.15 -10.26 24.29
CA SER A 50 -15.62 -10.77 22.99
C SER A 50 -15.43 -9.84 21.77
N LYS A 51 -14.49 -8.89 21.80
CA LYS A 51 -14.31 -7.80 20.82
C LYS A 51 -12.99 -7.90 20.03
N CYS A 52 -12.63 -9.10 19.55
CA CYS A 52 -11.39 -9.37 18.78
C CYS A 52 -11.30 -8.74 17.36
N SER A 53 -12.20 -7.84 16.98
CA SER A 53 -12.27 -7.33 15.59
C SER A 53 -11.13 -6.39 15.14
N PRO A 54 -10.52 -5.53 16.00
CA PRO A 54 -9.48 -4.60 15.54
C PRO A 54 -8.10 -5.23 15.32
N VAL A 55 -7.82 -6.41 15.91
CA VAL A 55 -6.50 -7.05 15.84
C VAL A 55 -6.22 -7.63 14.45
N GLY A 56 -7.22 -8.24 13.81
CA GLY A 56 -7.09 -8.73 12.43
C GLY A 56 -6.85 -7.60 11.43
N THR A 57 -7.40 -6.42 11.73
CA THR A 57 -7.19 -5.19 10.96
C THR A 57 -5.76 -4.67 11.07
N SER A 58 -5.14 -4.72 12.25
CA SER A 58 -3.73 -4.32 12.44
C SER A 58 -2.75 -5.14 11.61
N VAL A 59 -3.03 -6.44 11.37
CA VAL A 59 -2.19 -7.30 10.51
C VAL A 59 -2.30 -6.89 9.04
N ALA A 60 -3.50 -6.51 8.59
CA ALA A 60 -3.70 -5.99 7.24
C ALA A 60 -3.03 -4.61 7.05
N VAL A 61 -3.08 -3.74 8.05
CA VAL A 61 -2.34 -2.47 8.03
C VAL A 61 -0.83 -2.69 8.01
N PHE A 62 -0.32 -3.64 8.82
CA PHE A 62 1.10 -3.99 8.82
C PHE A 62 1.56 -4.45 7.44
N LEU A 63 0.76 -5.29 6.77
CA LEU A 63 1.03 -5.76 5.42
C LEU A 63 1.19 -4.59 4.43
N SER A 64 0.21 -3.67 4.39
CA SER A 64 0.27 -2.50 3.50
C SER A 64 1.45 -1.56 3.84
N ALA A 65 1.74 -1.38 5.14
CA ALA A 65 2.81 -0.50 5.59
C ALA A 65 4.21 -1.07 5.28
N LEU A 66 4.41 -2.38 5.49
CA LEU A 66 5.69 -3.06 5.24
C LEU A 66 6.03 -3.09 3.75
N GLU A 67 5.04 -3.27 2.90
CA GLU A 67 5.23 -3.16 1.45
C GLU A 67 5.70 -1.74 1.07
N LEU A 68 4.95 -0.71 1.50
CA LEU A 68 5.26 0.67 1.15
C LEU A 68 6.68 1.10 1.55
N THR A 69 7.17 0.64 2.71
CA THR A 69 8.50 0.99 3.23
C THR A 69 9.63 0.15 2.63
N SER A 70 9.35 -1.08 2.19
CA SER A 70 10.38 -2.00 1.70
C SER A 70 10.75 -1.78 0.23
N VAL A 71 9.79 -1.45 -0.64
CA VAL A 71 10.06 -1.33 -2.09
C VAL A 71 11.00 -0.17 -2.42
N GLY A 72 10.96 0.92 -1.64
CA GLY A 72 11.88 2.06 -1.83
C GLY A 72 13.36 1.66 -1.81
N THR A 73 13.73 0.67 -0.99
CA THR A 73 15.12 0.17 -0.90
C THR A 73 15.50 -0.80 -2.00
N ALA A 74 14.53 -1.55 -2.55
CA ALA A 74 14.77 -2.49 -3.64
C ALA A 74 14.76 -1.80 -5.02
N LEU A 75 14.25 -0.57 -5.10
CA LEU A 75 14.04 0.17 -6.35
C LEU A 75 15.29 0.20 -7.26
N PRO A 76 16.51 0.53 -6.79
CA PRO A 76 17.69 0.57 -7.68
C PRO A 76 18.02 -0.78 -8.32
N THR A 77 17.78 -1.88 -7.59
CA THR A 77 18.03 -3.24 -8.07
C THR A 77 16.98 -3.65 -9.11
N ILE A 78 15.71 -3.29 -8.87
CA ILE A 78 14.61 -3.54 -9.82
C ILE A 78 14.87 -2.83 -11.16
N VAL A 79 15.32 -1.57 -11.10
CA VAL A 79 15.63 -0.77 -12.29
C VAL A 79 16.78 -1.39 -13.09
N LYS A 80 17.81 -1.87 -12.38
CA LYS A 80 18.95 -2.54 -13.01
C LYS A 80 18.58 -3.89 -13.66
N ASP A 81 17.64 -4.64 -13.07
CA ASP A 81 17.24 -5.96 -13.57
C ASP A 81 16.24 -5.89 -14.75
N LEU A 82 15.40 -4.86 -14.79
CA LEU A 82 14.34 -4.72 -15.81
C LEU A 82 14.67 -3.73 -16.93
N ASP A 83 15.84 -3.07 -16.88
CA ASP A 83 16.39 -2.12 -17.86
C ASP A 83 15.34 -1.18 -18.49
N GLY A 84 14.44 -0.67 -17.66
CA GLY A 84 13.24 0.04 -18.09
C GLY A 84 13.28 1.53 -17.76
N ALA A 85 13.15 2.38 -18.77
CA ALA A 85 12.86 3.81 -18.58
C ALA A 85 11.45 3.96 -17.99
N GLY A 86 11.34 4.06 -16.66
CA GLY A 86 10.05 4.15 -15.99
C GLY A 86 10.06 3.98 -14.46
N PHE A 87 11.24 4.00 -13.83
CA PHE A 87 11.38 3.71 -12.40
C PHE A 87 10.51 4.55 -11.46
N ILE A 88 10.25 5.81 -11.86
CA ILE A 88 9.39 6.75 -11.12
C ILE A 88 7.98 6.17 -10.94
N TRP A 89 7.48 5.47 -11.96
CA TRP A 89 6.13 4.91 -11.97
C TRP A 89 5.97 3.70 -11.04
N ILE A 90 7.04 3.04 -10.60
CA ILE A 90 6.94 1.90 -9.66
C ILE A 90 6.35 2.36 -8.32
N GLY A 91 6.83 3.50 -7.80
CA GLY A 91 6.32 4.09 -6.57
C GLY A 91 5.04 4.88 -6.83
N SER A 92 5.04 5.71 -7.88
CA SER A 92 3.90 6.60 -8.16
C SER A 92 2.62 5.87 -8.52
N ALA A 93 2.66 4.78 -9.29
CA ALA A 93 1.45 4.03 -9.63
C ALA A 93 0.79 3.43 -8.38
N TYR A 94 1.59 2.96 -7.42
CA TYR A 94 1.08 2.48 -6.13
C TYR A 94 0.43 3.63 -5.34
N SER A 95 1.16 4.73 -5.12
CA SER A 95 0.67 5.87 -4.34
C SER A 95 -0.56 6.54 -4.98
N LEU A 96 -0.61 6.58 -6.31
CA LEU A 96 -1.72 7.10 -7.08
C LEU A 96 -2.98 6.25 -6.86
N ALA A 97 -2.87 4.94 -7.06
CA ALA A 97 -3.99 4.03 -6.89
C ALA A 97 -4.46 3.94 -5.43
N SER A 98 -3.52 3.95 -4.47
CA SER A 98 -3.85 3.92 -3.04
C SER A 98 -4.62 5.16 -2.62
N SER A 99 -4.20 6.34 -3.07
CA SER A 99 -4.85 7.60 -2.71
C SER A 99 -6.18 7.80 -3.41
N ALA A 100 -6.32 7.31 -4.65
CA ALA A 100 -7.58 7.32 -5.36
C ALA A 100 -8.66 6.46 -4.67
N LEU A 101 -8.30 5.25 -4.22
CA LEU A 101 -9.27 4.31 -3.66
C LEU A 101 -9.53 4.45 -2.16
N MET A 102 -8.69 5.18 -1.42
CA MET A 102 -8.93 5.48 0.01
C MET A 102 -10.32 6.08 0.31
N PRO A 103 -10.77 7.16 -0.37
CA PRO A 103 -12.11 7.71 -0.15
C PRO A 103 -13.21 6.79 -0.70
N ALA A 104 -12.96 6.15 -1.85
CA ALA A 104 -13.93 5.27 -2.47
C ALA A 104 -14.30 4.07 -1.58
N SER A 105 -13.33 3.47 -0.87
CA SER A 105 -13.61 2.38 0.06
C SER A 105 -14.53 2.76 1.21
N GLY A 106 -14.59 4.05 1.60
CA GLY A 106 -15.56 4.56 2.57
C GLY A 106 -17.00 4.40 2.10
N GLY A 107 -17.33 4.96 0.93
CA GLY A 107 -18.65 4.85 0.33
C GLY A 107 -19.03 3.40 -0.01
N LEU A 108 -18.11 2.64 -0.62
CA LEU A 108 -18.35 1.23 -0.93
C LEU A 108 -18.65 0.40 0.31
N SER A 109 -18.00 0.69 1.43
CA SER A 109 -18.16 -0.11 2.65
C SER A 109 -19.43 0.18 3.42
N ASN A 110 -20.03 1.36 3.25
CA ASN A 110 -21.37 1.67 3.76
C ASN A 110 -22.43 0.80 3.05
N ILE A 111 -22.23 0.51 1.77
CA ILE A 111 -23.20 -0.16 0.89
C ILE A 111 -23.03 -1.69 0.90
N PHE A 112 -21.82 -2.19 0.64
CA PHE A 112 -21.53 -3.62 0.56
C PHE A 112 -21.23 -4.26 1.92
N GLY A 113 -21.04 -3.43 2.95
CA GLY A 113 -20.62 -3.85 4.27
C GLY A 113 -19.10 -3.93 4.38
N ARG A 114 -18.61 -3.63 5.59
CA ARG A 114 -17.18 -3.50 5.89
C ARG A 114 -16.37 -4.77 5.57
N ARG A 115 -16.93 -5.96 5.87
CA ARG A 115 -16.24 -7.26 5.66
C ARG A 115 -15.97 -7.55 4.18
N ALA A 116 -16.95 -7.33 3.31
CA ALA A 116 -16.82 -7.62 1.89
C ALA A 116 -15.77 -6.71 1.25
N VAL A 117 -15.80 -5.41 1.56
CA VAL A 117 -14.83 -4.45 1.02
C VAL A 117 -13.41 -4.73 1.51
N MET A 118 -13.23 -5.07 2.78
CA MET A 118 -11.92 -5.46 3.31
C MET A 118 -11.37 -6.71 2.60
N MET A 119 -12.24 -7.70 2.32
CA MET A 119 -11.83 -8.93 1.65
C MET A 119 -11.45 -8.71 0.18
N VAL A 120 -12.23 -7.91 -0.55
CA VAL A 120 -11.90 -7.50 -1.92
C VAL A 120 -10.58 -6.72 -1.95
N SER A 121 -10.35 -5.85 -0.98
CA SER A 121 -9.11 -5.06 -0.90
C SER A 121 -7.88 -5.95 -0.68
N ILE A 122 -7.98 -6.95 0.20
CA ILE A 122 -6.91 -7.93 0.42
C ILE A 122 -6.69 -8.79 -0.84
N ALA A 123 -7.75 -9.18 -1.54
CA ALA A 123 -7.64 -9.92 -2.79
C ALA A 123 -6.96 -9.10 -3.89
N LEU A 124 -7.32 -7.82 -4.06
CA LEU A 124 -6.68 -6.91 -4.99
C LEU A 124 -5.20 -6.72 -4.67
N PHE A 125 -4.87 -6.53 -3.39
CA PHE A 125 -3.48 -6.42 -2.94
C PHE A 125 -2.67 -7.69 -3.28
N ALA A 126 -3.23 -8.87 -3.02
CA ALA A 126 -2.59 -10.15 -3.33
C ALA A 126 -2.42 -10.37 -4.84
N ILE A 127 -3.44 -10.06 -5.65
CA ILE A 127 -3.35 -10.18 -7.12
C ILE A 127 -2.28 -9.22 -7.66
N GLY A 128 -2.25 -7.96 -7.20
CA GLY A 128 -1.23 -7.00 -7.56
C GLY A 128 0.18 -7.45 -7.16
N ALA A 129 0.33 -8.04 -5.98
CA ALA A 129 1.59 -8.63 -5.52
C ALA A 129 2.04 -9.81 -6.40
N ALA A 130 1.12 -10.69 -6.81
CA ALA A 130 1.45 -11.81 -7.70
C ALA A 130 1.90 -11.33 -9.10
N ILE A 131 1.22 -10.32 -9.66
CA ILE A 131 1.58 -9.71 -10.94
C ILE A 131 2.96 -9.04 -10.83
N ALA A 132 3.20 -8.28 -9.77
CA ALA A 132 4.48 -7.61 -9.53
C ALA A 132 5.64 -8.60 -9.32
N GLY A 133 5.41 -9.70 -8.60
CA GLY A 133 6.42 -10.75 -8.36
C GLY A 133 6.75 -11.58 -9.60
N SER A 134 5.80 -11.73 -10.53
CA SER A 134 5.99 -12.41 -11.81
C SER A 134 6.43 -11.48 -12.94
N ALA A 135 6.65 -10.18 -12.67
CA ALA A 135 6.94 -9.19 -13.69
C ALA A 135 8.29 -9.46 -14.40
N GLN A 136 8.21 -9.55 -15.72
CA GLN A 136 9.36 -9.64 -16.63
C GLN A 136 9.65 -8.31 -17.36
N SER A 137 8.77 -7.32 -17.22
CA SER A 137 8.92 -6.00 -17.82
C SER A 137 8.55 -4.90 -16.83
N MET A 138 9.12 -3.70 -17.03
CA MET A 138 8.80 -2.51 -16.23
C MET A 138 7.30 -2.17 -16.27
N ASN A 139 6.66 -2.29 -17.43
CA ASN A 139 5.23 -2.00 -17.60
C ASN A 139 4.34 -2.98 -16.82
N THR A 140 4.67 -4.28 -16.87
CA THR A 140 3.94 -5.30 -16.09
C THR A 140 4.07 -5.03 -14.59
N LEU A 141 5.27 -4.62 -14.15
CA LEU A 141 5.49 -4.23 -12.76
C LEU A 141 4.62 -3.03 -12.39
N ILE A 142 4.63 -1.95 -13.18
CA ILE A 142 3.80 -0.75 -12.94
C ILE A 142 2.31 -1.09 -12.83
N VAL A 143 1.79 -1.94 -13.71
CA VAL A 143 0.39 -2.41 -13.64
C VAL A 143 0.13 -3.19 -12.36
N GLY A 144 1.03 -4.10 -11.99
CA GLY A 144 0.97 -4.81 -10.71
C GLY A 144 0.96 -3.86 -9.52
N ARG A 145 1.80 -2.83 -9.53
CA ARG A 145 1.87 -1.78 -8.48
C ARG A 145 0.58 -0.97 -8.40
N ALA A 146 -0.04 -0.63 -9.53
CA ALA A 146 -1.32 0.07 -9.54
C ALA A 146 -2.44 -0.77 -8.90
N ILE A 147 -2.54 -2.05 -9.28
CA ILE A 147 -3.55 -2.97 -8.71
C ILE A 147 -3.27 -3.20 -7.21
N GLN A 148 -2.00 -3.33 -6.84
CA GLN A 148 -1.60 -3.51 -5.45
C GLN A 148 -1.91 -2.27 -4.62
N GLY A 149 -1.61 -1.07 -5.13
CA GLY A 149 -1.90 0.20 -4.47
C GLY A 149 -3.38 0.42 -4.23
N ALA A 150 -4.20 0.07 -5.21
CA ALA A 150 -5.65 0.06 -5.08
C ALA A 150 -6.11 -0.76 -3.85
N GLY A 151 -5.61 -1.99 -3.70
CA GLY A 151 -5.90 -2.82 -2.51
C GLY A 151 -5.30 -2.25 -1.22
N GLY A 152 -4.06 -1.79 -1.26
CA GLY A 152 -3.30 -1.31 -0.09
C GLY A 152 -3.91 -0.06 0.54
N GLY A 153 -4.32 0.91 -0.27
CA GLY A 153 -5.00 2.12 0.18
C GLY A 153 -6.38 1.82 0.80
N SER A 154 -7.16 0.96 0.15
CA SER A 154 -8.45 0.54 0.70
C SER A 154 -8.31 -0.26 2.00
N ILE A 155 -7.27 -1.09 2.16
CA ILE A 155 -6.98 -1.76 3.44
C ILE A 155 -6.75 -0.75 4.56
N ILE A 156 -5.94 0.29 4.33
CA ILE A 156 -5.64 1.32 5.34
C ILE A 156 -6.91 2.08 5.71
N SER A 157 -7.64 2.59 4.73
CA SER A 157 -8.89 3.34 4.94
C SER A 157 -9.96 2.49 5.65
N MET A 158 -10.19 1.26 5.20
CA MET A 158 -11.11 0.32 5.84
C MET A 158 -10.72 0.03 7.27
N SER A 159 -9.43 -0.02 7.56
CA SER A 159 -8.93 -0.27 8.90
C SER A 159 -9.31 0.84 9.88
N GLU A 160 -9.16 2.08 9.44
CA GLU A 160 -9.55 3.26 10.21
C GLU A 160 -11.06 3.34 10.40
N ILE A 161 -11.84 3.06 9.35
CA ILE A 161 -13.30 3.02 9.42
C ILE A 161 -13.78 1.96 10.42
N ILE A 162 -13.22 0.75 10.39
CA ILE A 162 -13.57 -0.34 11.31
C ILE A 162 -13.25 0.04 12.76
N VAL A 163 -12.10 0.68 12.99
CA VAL A 163 -11.74 1.17 14.33
C VAL A 163 -12.71 2.26 14.77
N ALA A 164 -13.07 3.20 13.89
CA ALA A 164 -14.03 4.25 14.22
C ALA A 164 -15.42 3.68 14.57
N ASP A 165 -15.89 2.66 13.85
CA ASP A 165 -17.21 2.05 14.06
C ASP A 165 -17.28 1.19 15.33
N LEU A 166 -16.18 0.52 15.70
CA LEU A 166 -16.16 -0.47 16.79
C LEU A 166 -15.62 0.07 18.12
N VAL A 167 -14.82 1.13 18.09
CA VAL A 167 -14.11 1.64 19.27
C VAL A 167 -14.74 2.95 19.74
N PRO A 168 -15.15 3.05 21.02
CA PRO A 168 -15.67 4.29 21.58
C PRO A 168 -14.61 5.39 21.55
N LEU A 169 -15.06 6.65 21.40
CA LEU A 169 -14.19 7.82 21.14
C LEU A 169 -13.00 7.93 22.10
N ARG A 170 -13.21 7.57 23.38
CA ARG A 170 -12.19 7.62 24.44
C ARG A 170 -11.04 6.62 24.26
N GLU A 171 -11.29 5.49 23.60
CA GLU A 171 -10.28 4.46 23.35
C GLU A 171 -9.62 4.58 21.97
N ARG A 172 -10.16 5.42 21.07
CA ARG A 172 -9.61 5.60 19.71
C ARG A 172 -8.15 6.04 19.72
N GLY A 173 -7.75 6.87 20.68
CA GLY A 173 -6.34 7.29 20.85
C GLY A 173 -5.39 6.11 21.09
N ASN A 174 -5.81 5.11 21.88
CA ASN A 174 -4.99 3.91 22.14
C ASN A 174 -4.84 3.05 20.87
N PHE A 175 -5.92 2.90 20.10
CA PHE A 175 -5.87 2.16 18.83
C PHE A 175 -5.08 2.89 17.74
N ALA A 176 -5.19 4.21 17.66
CA ALA A 176 -4.33 5.03 16.81
C ALA A 176 -2.86 4.88 17.20
N GLY A 177 -2.55 4.79 18.50
CA GLY A 177 -1.22 4.47 19.01
C GLY A 177 -0.73 3.08 18.59
N ILE A 178 -1.58 2.04 18.63
CA ILE A 178 -1.25 0.69 18.16
C ILE A 178 -0.98 0.70 16.65
N ILE A 179 -1.83 1.36 15.85
CA ILE A 179 -1.63 1.51 14.41
C ILE A 179 -0.32 2.26 14.13
N GLY A 180 -0.04 3.33 14.86
CA GLY A 180 1.23 4.05 14.77
C GLY A 180 2.44 3.19 15.12
N ALA A 181 2.34 2.34 16.15
CA ALA A 181 3.40 1.40 16.51
C ALA A 181 3.62 0.34 15.41
N VAL A 182 2.55 -0.15 14.79
CA VAL A 182 2.61 -1.05 13.64
C VAL A 182 3.34 -0.39 12.46
N TRP A 183 3.04 0.88 12.18
CA TRP A 183 3.74 1.68 11.16
C TRP A 183 5.23 1.88 11.49
N ALA A 184 5.55 2.16 12.75
CA ALA A 184 6.93 2.29 13.21
C ALA A 184 7.71 0.98 13.02
N LEU A 185 7.11 -0.16 13.42
CA LEU A 185 7.70 -1.49 13.20
C LEU A 185 7.89 -1.78 11.71
N ALA A 186 6.89 -1.51 10.88
CA ALA A 186 7.00 -1.68 9.43
C ALA A 186 8.08 -0.78 8.81
N SER A 187 8.27 0.44 9.33
CA SER A 187 9.30 1.37 8.85
C SER A 187 10.71 0.96 9.26
N VAL A 188 10.86 0.31 10.42
CA VAL A 188 12.16 -0.23 10.87
C VAL A 188 12.50 -1.54 10.15
N LEU A 189 11.53 -2.42 9.93
CA LEU A 189 11.74 -3.74 9.32
C LEU A 189 11.77 -3.70 7.79
N GLY A 190 11.02 -2.79 7.16
CA GLY A 190 10.89 -2.72 5.70
C GLY A 190 12.22 -2.51 4.97
N PRO A 191 13.00 -1.46 5.27
CA PRO A 191 14.26 -1.17 4.58
C PRO A 191 15.31 -2.29 4.69
N PRO A 192 15.57 -2.89 5.87
CA PRO A 192 16.48 -4.03 5.98
C PRO A 192 16.04 -5.25 5.16
N ILE A 193 14.73 -5.57 5.13
CA ILE A 193 14.20 -6.70 4.36
C ILE A 193 14.33 -6.44 2.86
N GLY A 194 13.91 -5.25 2.40
CA GLY A 194 14.02 -4.84 1.02
C GLY A 194 15.47 -4.81 0.55
N GLY A 195 16.36 -4.24 1.36
CA GLY A 195 17.80 -4.20 1.09
C GLY A 195 18.46 -5.58 1.06
N ALA A 196 18.12 -6.48 1.98
CA ALA A 196 18.69 -7.83 2.01
C ALA A 196 18.26 -8.67 0.79
N LEU A 197 16.99 -8.59 0.40
CA LEU A 197 16.48 -9.29 -0.79
C LEU A 197 17.02 -8.68 -2.09
N ALA A 198 17.13 -7.35 -2.14
CA ALA A 198 17.72 -6.64 -3.27
C ALA A 198 19.21 -6.99 -3.45
N SER A 199 19.98 -7.02 -2.36
CA SER A 199 21.41 -7.39 -2.39
C SER A 199 21.64 -8.83 -2.87
N ALA A 200 20.69 -9.73 -2.63
CA ALA A 200 20.72 -11.11 -3.11
C ALA A 200 20.23 -11.26 -4.57
N GLY A 201 19.82 -10.18 -5.24
CA GLY A 201 19.21 -10.23 -6.58
C GLY A 201 17.81 -10.86 -6.61
N GLN A 202 17.20 -11.11 -5.44
CA GLN A 202 15.93 -11.83 -5.28
C GLN A 202 14.78 -10.86 -4.98
N TRP A 203 14.76 -9.70 -5.62
CA TRP A 203 13.76 -8.64 -5.37
C TRP A 203 12.31 -9.11 -5.61
N ARG A 204 12.08 -10.09 -6.48
CA ARG A 204 10.76 -10.68 -6.74
C ARG A 204 10.12 -11.30 -5.50
N TRP A 205 10.94 -11.84 -4.59
CA TRP A 205 10.48 -12.39 -3.32
C TRP A 205 9.88 -11.35 -2.39
N LEU A 206 10.22 -10.07 -2.55
CA LEU A 206 9.58 -8.99 -1.82
C LEU A 206 8.06 -8.97 -2.07
N PHE A 207 7.65 -9.21 -3.32
CA PHE A 207 6.24 -9.29 -3.69
C PHE A 207 5.62 -10.64 -3.30
N TYR A 208 6.35 -11.75 -3.47
CA TYR A 208 5.83 -13.06 -3.06
C TYR A 208 5.64 -13.21 -1.56
N LEU A 209 6.44 -12.55 -0.72
CA LEU A 209 6.25 -12.53 0.73
C LEU A 209 4.93 -11.87 1.13
N ASN A 210 4.42 -10.93 0.33
CA ASN A 210 3.13 -10.31 0.59
C ASN A 210 1.95 -11.27 0.40
N LEU A 211 2.06 -12.31 -0.44
CA LEU A 211 0.99 -13.28 -0.68
C LEU A 211 0.59 -14.12 0.55
N PRO A 212 1.51 -14.82 1.24
CA PRO A 212 1.17 -15.55 2.46
C PRO A 212 0.71 -14.62 3.58
N LEU A 213 1.29 -13.40 3.71
CA LEU A 213 0.76 -12.43 4.67
C LEU A 213 -0.67 -11.99 4.31
N SER A 214 -0.97 -11.78 3.03
CA SER A 214 -2.32 -11.47 2.55
C SER A 214 -3.29 -12.60 2.85
N ALA A 215 -2.87 -13.85 2.69
CA ALA A 215 -3.68 -15.02 3.04
C ALA A 215 -3.95 -15.09 4.55
N VAL A 216 -2.94 -14.86 5.39
CA VAL A 216 -3.13 -14.80 6.85
C VAL A 216 -4.06 -13.66 7.24
N ALA A 217 -3.85 -12.46 6.70
CA ALA A 217 -4.73 -11.31 6.92
C ALA A 217 -6.16 -11.62 6.46
N ALA A 218 -6.32 -12.28 5.32
CA ALA A 218 -7.61 -12.68 4.79
C ALA A 218 -8.34 -13.66 5.72
N VAL A 219 -7.65 -14.69 6.21
CA VAL A 219 -8.20 -15.65 7.16
C VAL A 219 -8.59 -14.95 8.45
N LEU A 220 -7.73 -14.10 9.01
CA LEU A 220 -8.01 -13.35 10.23
C LEU A 220 -9.23 -12.44 10.07
N VAL A 221 -9.30 -11.68 8.96
CA VAL A 221 -10.47 -10.84 8.66
C VAL A 221 -11.72 -11.70 8.48
N PHE A 222 -11.62 -12.83 7.78
CA PHE A 222 -12.76 -13.72 7.57
C PHE A 222 -13.27 -14.31 8.89
N THR A 223 -12.40 -14.69 9.82
CA THR A 223 -12.78 -15.32 11.09
C THR A 223 -13.22 -14.33 12.16
N PHE A 224 -12.51 -13.20 12.30
CA PHE A 224 -12.70 -12.24 13.39
C PHE A 224 -13.64 -11.10 13.03
N LEU A 225 -13.75 -10.72 11.75
CA LEU A 225 -14.60 -9.61 11.30
C LEU A 225 -16.04 -10.08 11.04
N ARG A 226 -16.74 -10.52 12.09
CA ARG A 226 -18.17 -10.90 12.02
C ARG A 226 -19.06 -9.66 12.14
N MET A 227 -19.11 -8.84 11.10
CA MET A 227 -20.07 -7.74 11.00
C MET A 227 -21.32 -8.16 10.22
N LYS A 228 -22.48 -7.63 10.65
CA LYS A 228 -23.75 -7.82 9.92
C LYS A 228 -23.60 -7.25 8.50
N THR A 229 -23.78 -8.09 7.49
CA THR A 229 -23.89 -7.65 6.11
C THR A 229 -25.22 -6.91 5.94
N PRO A 230 -25.24 -5.68 5.38
CA PRO A 230 -26.50 -5.02 5.04
C PRO A 230 -27.34 -5.91 4.13
N GLU A 231 -28.63 -6.06 4.42
CA GLU A 231 -29.56 -6.83 3.57
C GLU A 231 -29.81 -6.08 2.24
N GLY A 232 -30.08 -6.81 1.15
CA GLY A 232 -30.39 -6.23 -0.18
C GLY A 232 -29.57 -6.81 -1.34
N SER A 233 -30.16 -6.82 -2.54
CA SER A 233 -29.54 -7.38 -3.76
C SER A 233 -28.31 -6.58 -4.19
N ALA A 234 -27.32 -7.23 -4.82
CA ALA A 234 -26.10 -6.55 -5.30
C ALA A 234 -26.40 -5.41 -6.28
N MET A 235 -27.50 -5.53 -7.06
CA MET A 235 -27.90 -4.54 -8.05
C MET A 235 -28.53 -3.28 -7.43
N GLU A 236 -29.30 -3.41 -6.34
CA GLU A 236 -29.82 -2.25 -5.59
C GLU A 236 -28.70 -1.50 -4.87
N LYS A 237 -27.72 -2.24 -4.33
CA LYS A 237 -26.51 -1.69 -3.73
C LYS A 237 -25.67 -0.91 -4.74
N LEU A 238 -25.45 -1.46 -5.93
CA LEU A 238 -24.75 -0.78 -7.03
C LEU A 238 -25.43 0.53 -7.47
N ARG A 239 -26.76 0.62 -7.36
CA ARG A 239 -27.54 1.84 -7.67
C ARG A 239 -27.46 2.91 -6.59
N GLN A 240 -27.12 2.55 -5.35
CA GLN A 240 -26.93 3.51 -4.24
C GLN A 240 -25.52 4.11 -4.22
N ILE A 241 -24.59 3.58 -5.03
CA ILE A 241 -23.24 4.14 -5.15
C ILE A 241 -23.32 5.50 -5.83
N ASP A 242 -22.76 6.51 -5.17
CA ASP A 242 -22.51 7.80 -5.80
C ASP A 242 -21.31 7.67 -6.76
N TRP A 243 -21.60 7.25 -7.99
CA TRP A 243 -20.60 7.10 -9.04
C TRP A 243 -20.00 8.44 -9.46
N ILE A 244 -20.78 9.53 -9.36
CA ILE A 244 -20.33 10.86 -9.77
C ILE A 244 -19.35 11.40 -8.75
N GLY A 245 -19.69 11.33 -7.45
CA GLY A 245 -18.81 11.71 -6.35
C GLY A 245 -17.53 10.86 -6.33
N ASN A 246 -17.65 9.54 -6.47
CA ASN A 246 -16.49 8.64 -6.51
C ASN A 246 -15.57 8.92 -7.70
N LEU A 247 -16.11 9.07 -8.92
CA LEU A 247 -15.29 9.37 -10.11
C LEU A 247 -14.65 10.75 -10.01
N ALA A 248 -15.36 11.74 -9.47
CA ALA A 248 -14.84 13.08 -9.26
C ALA A 248 -13.66 13.09 -8.28
N ILE A 249 -13.79 12.45 -7.11
CA ILE A 249 -12.71 12.42 -6.12
C ILE A 249 -11.54 11.55 -6.57
N ILE A 250 -11.79 10.40 -7.21
CA ILE A 250 -10.75 9.54 -7.79
C ILE A 250 -9.97 10.32 -8.86
N GLY A 251 -10.67 10.94 -9.82
CA GLY A 251 -10.04 11.70 -10.91
C GLY A 251 -9.27 12.91 -10.41
N SER A 252 -9.78 13.59 -9.39
CA SER A 252 -9.14 14.78 -8.81
C SER A 252 -7.88 14.42 -8.02
N THR A 253 -7.97 13.45 -7.12
CA THR A 253 -6.80 12.95 -6.36
C THR A 253 -5.76 12.37 -7.29
N ALA A 254 -6.18 11.64 -8.34
CA ALA A 254 -5.26 11.11 -9.33
C ALA A 254 -4.52 12.22 -10.10
N SER A 255 -5.22 13.28 -10.50
CA SER A 255 -4.64 14.42 -11.21
C SER A 255 -3.61 15.17 -10.37
N ILE A 256 -3.87 15.37 -9.07
CA ILE A 256 -2.91 16.01 -8.15
C ILE A 256 -1.65 15.15 -7.99
N ILE A 257 -1.82 13.85 -7.75
CA ILE A 257 -0.66 12.96 -7.54
C ILE A 257 0.16 12.79 -8.81
N LEU A 258 -0.47 12.82 -9.99
CA LEU A 258 0.23 12.86 -11.26
C LEU A 258 1.07 14.14 -11.41
N ALA A 259 0.50 15.31 -11.11
CA ALA A 259 1.26 16.57 -11.11
C ALA A 259 2.46 16.52 -10.16
N LEU A 260 2.26 16.04 -8.93
CA LEU A 260 3.32 15.93 -7.91
C LEU A 260 4.37 14.88 -8.28
N THR A 261 3.99 13.82 -8.98
CA THR A 261 4.91 12.79 -9.48
C THR A 261 5.83 13.33 -10.57
N TRP A 262 5.29 14.16 -11.47
CA TRP A 262 6.03 14.72 -12.60
C TRP A 262 6.83 15.96 -12.25
N GLY A 263 6.32 16.77 -11.31
CA GLY A 263 6.90 18.03 -10.88
C GLY A 263 8.29 17.86 -10.27
N GLY A 264 9.29 18.47 -10.90
CA GLY A 264 10.67 18.49 -10.42
C GLY A 264 11.48 17.22 -10.72
N VAL A 265 10.88 16.20 -11.34
CA VAL A 265 11.57 14.96 -11.73
C VAL A 265 11.60 14.80 -13.25
N GLN A 266 10.43 14.75 -13.89
CA GLN A 266 10.32 14.58 -15.35
C GLN A 266 10.08 15.91 -16.08
N TYR A 267 9.35 16.81 -15.43
CA TYR A 267 9.01 18.12 -15.99
C TYR A 267 9.26 19.22 -14.94
N SER A 268 9.62 20.42 -15.40
CA SER A 268 9.71 21.58 -14.51
C SER A 268 8.35 21.85 -13.84
N TRP A 269 8.37 22.35 -12.61
CA TRP A 269 7.16 22.80 -11.90
C TRP A 269 6.35 23.84 -12.67
N THR A 270 7.01 24.61 -13.53
CA THR A 270 6.38 25.62 -14.39
C THR A 270 5.81 25.03 -15.69
N ALA A 271 6.04 23.75 -15.98
CA ALA A 271 5.59 23.14 -17.21
C ALA A 271 4.06 22.95 -17.19
N PRO A 272 3.37 23.15 -18.33
CA PRO A 272 1.92 22.93 -18.44
C PRO A 272 1.48 21.53 -18.01
N HIS A 273 2.32 20.52 -18.24
CA HIS A 273 2.09 19.13 -17.84
C HIS A 273 1.97 18.91 -16.33
N VAL A 274 2.50 19.84 -15.51
CA VAL A 274 2.42 19.80 -14.05
C VAL A 274 1.32 20.74 -13.54
N ILE A 275 1.24 21.94 -14.11
CA ILE A 275 0.26 22.96 -13.68
C ILE A 275 -1.18 22.54 -14.01
N ILE A 276 -1.43 21.99 -15.20
CA ILE A 276 -2.78 21.64 -15.65
C ILE A 276 -3.42 20.56 -14.75
N PRO A 277 -2.77 19.41 -14.48
CA PRO A 277 -3.35 18.41 -13.59
C PRO A 277 -3.46 18.87 -12.13
N LEU A 278 -2.57 19.77 -11.69
CA LEU A 278 -2.63 20.36 -10.35
C LEU A 278 -3.86 21.26 -10.18
N ILE A 279 -4.10 22.15 -11.15
CA ILE A 279 -5.27 23.03 -11.14
C ILE A 279 -6.56 22.22 -11.33
N LEU A 280 -6.59 21.31 -12.31
CA LEU A 280 -7.77 20.46 -12.54
C LEU A 280 -8.08 19.58 -11.33
N GLY A 281 -7.06 19.02 -10.69
CA GLY A 281 -7.24 18.24 -9.47
C GLY A 281 -7.73 19.09 -8.29
N GLY A 282 -7.17 20.28 -8.09
CA GLY A 282 -7.63 21.20 -7.04
C GLY A 282 -9.06 21.69 -7.26
N VAL A 283 -9.39 22.09 -8.48
CA VAL A 283 -10.76 22.47 -8.87
C VAL A 283 -11.71 21.29 -8.76
N GLY A 284 -11.29 20.09 -9.13
CA GLY A 284 -12.08 18.88 -9.02
C GLY A 284 -12.38 18.48 -7.58
N ILE A 285 -11.42 18.63 -6.65
CA ILE A 285 -11.67 18.45 -5.20
C ILE A 285 -12.66 19.51 -4.71
N ALA A 286 -12.49 20.78 -5.08
CA ALA A 286 -13.41 21.84 -4.68
C ALA A 286 -14.83 21.60 -5.22
N ALA A 287 -14.95 21.19 -6.48
CA ALA A 287 -16.22 20.83 -7.11
C ALA A 287 -16.86 19.59 -6.44
N PHE A 288 -16.05 18.59 -6.08
CA PHE A 288 -16.50 17.45 -5.31
C PHE A 288 -17.05 17.88 -3.94
N LEU A 289 -16.33 18.72 -3.19
CA LEU A 289 -16.81 19.23 -1.90
C LEU A 289 -18.13 19.98 -2.05
N VAL A 290 -18.25 20.86 -3.06
CA VAL A 290 -19.50 21.57 -3.33
C VAL A 290 -20.63 20.60 -3.67
N TYR A 291 -20.38 19.61 -4.53
CA TYR A 291 -21.35 18.58 -4.90
C TYR A 291 -21.81 17.76 -3.69
N GLU A 292 -20.86 17.35 -2.85
CA GLU A 292 -21.09 16.61 -1.62
C GLU A 292 -21.98 17.40 -0.64
N PHE A 293 -21.69 18.70 -0.45
CA PHE A 293 -22.43 19.56 0.48
C PHE A 293 -23.81 20.03 -0.04
N THR A 294 -24.04 19.99 -1.35
CA THR A 294 -25.26 20.59 -1.94
C THR A 294 -26.22 19.61 -2.59
N ILE A 295 -25.74 18.48 -3.11
CA ILE A 295 -26.51 17.62 -4.03
C ILE A 295 -26.50 16.14 -3.61
N ALA A 296 -25.46 15.67 -2.90
CA ALA A 296 -25.31 14.25 -2.59
C ALA A 296 -26.44 13.73 -1.68
N LYS A 297 -27.18 12.73 -2.16
CA LYS A 297 -28.22 12.03 -1.38
C LYS A 297 -27.63 11.00 -0.39
N HIS A 298 -26.41 10.54 -0.65
CA HIS A 298 -25.65 9.61 0.18
C HIS A 298 -24.18 10.05 0.23
N PRO A 299 -23.82 10.99 1.14
CA PRO A 299 -22.48 11.53 1.19
C PRO A 299 -21.46 10.44 1.58
N ILE A 300 -20.30 10.49 0.93
CA ILE A 300 -19.08 9.72 1.20
C ILE A 300 -18.39 10.26 2.47
N VAL A 301 -18.45 11.58 2.69
CA VAL A 301 -17.95 12.27 3.90
C VAL A 301 -19.14 12.58 4.82
N PRO A 302 -19.23 11.96 6.01
CA PRO A 302 -20.33 12.18 6.95
C PRO A 302 -20.30 13.56 7.61
#